data_AF-A0A1Z5HDN3-F1
#
_entry.id   AF-A0A1Z5HDN3-F1
#
_cell.length_a   1.000
_cell.length_b   1.000
_cell.length_c   1.000
_cell.angle_alpha   90.00
_cell.angle_beta   90.00
_cell.angle_gamma   90.00
#
_symmetry.space_group_name_H-M   'P 1'
#
loop_
_entity.id
_entity.type
_entity.pdbx_description
1 polymer ?
#
loop_
_entity_poly.entity_id
_entity_poly.type
_entity_poly.pdbx_seq_one_letter_code
_entity_poly.pdbx_strand_id
1 'polypeptide(L)'
;MGVKTSSKQRRFFCLEVKNKFGDKADSRAYYNKLYEIIGDDESNRDHEVFSMLLDYFLTCDIKGFSHQDFPETDESRNQRLHSLDWIPKFLMEVCDRGSLFMDDSIEANPWPENIHMSVIKQALDEWGKDNYRSGYDKVTYDSLKIYFEGKLGLVNKSRKLTTSRNGSKTVVKQSRGWHLGSPDELLQKVRIAENIDTPEDD
;
A
#
# COMPACT_ATOMS: atom_id res chain seq x y z
N MET A 1 1.17 -19.08 13.90
CA MET A 1 0.67 -19.44 12.56
C MET A 1 0.99 -18.27 11.65
N GLY A 2 1.75 -18.49 10.58
CA GLY A 2 2.14 -17.40 9.67
C GLY A 2 0.93 -16.97 8.82
N VAL A 3 0.70 -15.67 8.75
CA VAL A 3 -0.31 -15.08 7.86
C VAL A 3 0.06 -15.42 6.43
N LYS A 4 -0.86 -16.06 5.69
CA LYS A 4 -0.63 -16.40 4.29
C LYS A 4 -0.74 -15.16 3.43
N THR A 5 0.36 -14.82 2.76
CA THR A 5 0.43 -13.72 1.79
C THR A 5 -0.44 -14.00 0.56
N SER A 6 -1.08 -12.94 0.05
CA SER A 6 -1.96 -12.98 -1.13
C SER A 6 -1.18 -13.32 -2.41
N SER A 7 -1.82 -14.05 -3.32
CA SER A 7 -1.21 -14.56 -4.55
C SER A 7 -0.63 -13.50 -5.51
N LYS A 8 -0.90 -12.21 -5.27
CA LYS A 8 -0.35 -11.07 -6.03
C LYS A 8 0.91 -10.48 -5.42
N GLN A 9 1.27 -10.83 -4.18
CA GLN A 9 2.46 -10.32 -3.45
C GLN A 9 3.76 -11.08 -3.83
N ARG A 10 3.67 -12.05 -4.75
CA ARG A 10 4.60 -13.17 -4.99
C ARG A 10 5.94 -12.85 -5.69
N ARG A 11 6.47 -11.62 -5.70
CA ARG A 11 7.65 -11.32 -6.54
C ARG A 11 8.87 -10.75 -5.82
N PHE A 12 8.73 -10.20 -4.63
CA PHE A 12 9.85 -9.55 -3.94
C PHE A 12 9.85 -9.93 -2.47
N PHE A 13 11.03 -10.32 -1.99
CA PHE A 13 11.30 -10.55 -0.58
C PHE A 13 12.31 -9.50 -0.14
N CYS A 14 11.89 -8.61 0.75
CA CYS A 14 12.76 -7.60 1.34
C CYS A 14 13.33 -8.15 2.65
N LEU A 15 14.65 -8.37 2.67
CA LEU A 15 15.38 -8.74 3.88
C LEU A 15 16.22 -7.54 4.32
N GLU A 16 15.88 -6.93 5.45
CA GLU A 16 16.79 -5.99 6.09
C GLU A 16 17.87 -6.77 6.84
N VAL A 17 19.12 -6.60 6.40
CA VAL A 17 20.28 -7.27 7.00
C VAL A 17 21.09 -6.34 7.92
N LYS A 18 20.79 -5.03 7.90
CA LYS A 18 21.54 -4.00 8.65
C LYS A 18 21.47 -4.22 10.16
N ASN A 19 20.26 -4.42 10.70
CA ASN A 19 20.07 -4.60 12.13
C ASN A 19 20.69 -5.90 12.68
N LYS A 20 20.84 -6.93 11.86
CA LYS A 20 21.47 -8.20 12.27
C LYS A 20 22.97 -8.07 12.49
N PHE A 21 23.63 -7.17 11.76
CA PHE A 21 25.07 -6.93 11.86
C PHE A 21 25.40 -5.62 12.59
N GLY A 22 24.42 -4.77 12.88
CA GLY A 22 24.58 -3.51 13.61
C GLY A 22 25.67 -2.63 12.98
N ASP A 23 26.47 -1.96 13.81
CA ASP A 23 27.62 -1.15 13.40
C ASP A 23 28.72 -1.95 12.65
N LYS A 24 28.63 -3.29 12.66
CA LYS A 24 29.55 -4.15 11.92
C LYS A 24 29.21 -4.25 10.43
N ALA A 25 27.97 -3.94 10.03
CA ALA A 25 27.55 -3.93 8.62
C ALA A 25 28.32 -2.88 7.80
N ASP A 26 28.65 -1.74 8.40
CA ASP A 26 29.40 -0.65 7.76
C ASP A 26 30.92 -0.75 8.00
N SER A 27 31.34 -1.70 8.83
CA SER A 27 32.73 -1.95 9.13
C SER A 27 33.36 -2.83 8.06
N ARG A 28 34.26 -2.24 7.25
CA ARG A 28 35.11 -3.00 6.32
C ARG A 28 35.83 -4.17 7.02
N ALA A 29 36.14 -4.03 8.31
CA ALA A 29 36.79 -5.07 9.12
C ALA A 29 35.91 -6.30 9.39
N TYR A 30 34.58 -6.17 9.38
CA TYR A 30 33.67 -7.32 9.44
C TYR A 30 33.82 -8.21 8.21
N TYR A 31 33.87 -7.60 7.03
CA TYR A 31 34.07 -8.30 5.78
C TYR A 31 35.50 -8.82 5.62
N ASN A 32 36.52 -8.16 6.17
CA ASN A 32 37.91 -8.64 6.10
C ASN A 32 38.08 -10.05 6.67
N LYS A 33 37.43 -10.40 7.79
CA LYS A 33 37.47 -11.78 8.31
C LYS A 33 36.78 -12.77 7.39
N LEU A 34 35.71 -12.34 6.74
CA LEU A 34 34.97 -13.17 5.78
C LEU A 34 35.82 -13.39 4.51
N TYR A 35 36.49 -12.34 4.03
CA TYR A 35 37.46 -12.40 2.94
C TYR A 35 38.72 -13.20 3.31
N GLU A 36 39.19 -13.17 4.56
CA GLU A 36 40.30 -14.03 5.04
C GLU A 36 39.92 -15.51 5.09
N ILE A 37 38.67 -15.81 5.47
CA ILE A 37 38.12 -17.18 5.50
C ILE A 37 37.94 -17.72 4.07
N ILE A 38 37.43 -16.88 3.17
CA ILE A 38 37.25 -17.20 1.74
C ILE A 38 38.62 -17.29 1.04
N GLY A 39 39.56 -16.42 1.43
CA GLY A 39 40.93 -16.34 0.93
C GLY A 39 41.04 -15.66 -0.44
N ASP A 40 42.09 -14.86 -0.65
CA ASP A 40 42.44 -14.24 -1.94
C ASP A 40 42.93 -15.25 -3.02
N ASP A 41 42.90 -16.55 -2.72
CA ASP A 41 43.41 -17.61 -3.59
C ASP A 41 42.22 -18.28 -4.31
N GLU A 42 41.73 -17.59 -5.36
CA GLU A 42 40.50 -17.84 -6.15
C GLU A 42 40.32 -19.28 -6.70
N SER A 43 41.27 -20.20 -6.49
CA SER A 43 41.31 -21.49 -7.17
C SER A 43 41.06 -22.73 -6.31
N ASN A 44 41.16 -22.65 -4.97
CA ASN A 44 40.99 -23.85 -4.11
C ASN A 44 40.11 -23.64 -2.87
N ARG A 45 40.18 -22.48 -2.21
CA ARG A 45 39.40 -22.24 -0.97
C ARG A 45 37.96 -21.84 -1.23
N ASP A 46 37.69 -21.17 -2.35
CA ASP A 46 36.33 -20.89 -2.81
C ASP A 46 35.54 -22.20 -2.95
N HIS A 47 36.15 -23.22 -3.59
CA HIS A 47 35.53 -24.53 -3.75
C HIS A 47 35.24 -25.21 -2.41
N GLU A 48 36.11 -25.09 -1.41
CA GLU A 48 35.87 -25.65 -0.07
C GLU A 48 34.72 -24.95 0.67
N VAL A 49 34.69 -23.62 0.68
CA VAL A 49 33.60 -22.86 1.33
C VAL A 49 32.25 -23.13 0.65
N PHE A 50 32.20 -23.12 -0.69
CA PHE A 50 30.99 -23.47 -1.42
C PHE A 50 30.57 -24.92 -1.19
N SER A 51 31.52 -25.86 -1.14
CA SER A 51 31.23 -27.27 -0.87
C SER A 51 30.69 -27.48 0.55
N MET A 52 31.28 -26.83 1.56
CA MET A 52 30.78 -26.87 2.93
C MET A 52 29.37 -26.26 3.07
N LEU A 53 29.11 -25.16 2.36
CA LEU A 53 27.80 -24.52 2.33
C LEU A 53 26.77 -25.42 1.63
N LEU A 54 27.16 -26.09 0.53
CA LEU A 54 26.33 -27.03 -0.20
C LEU A 54 26.01 -28.26 0.66
N ASP A 55 27.01 -28.85 1.32
CA ASP A 55 26.83 -29.96 2.27
C ASP A 55 25.86 -29.56 3.37
N TYR A 56 26.00 -28.37 3.94
CA TYR A 56 25.04 -27.83 4.90
C TYR A 56 23.62 -27.74 4.32
N PHE A 57 23.46 -27.17 3.12
CA PHE A 57 22.14 -27.09 2.48
C PHE A 57 21.52 -28.47 2.19
N LEU A 58 22.34 -29.47 1.88
CA LEU A 58 21.89 -30.86 1.67
C LEU A 58 21.42 -31.53 2.97
N THR A 59 21.87 -31.05 4.14
CA THR A 59 21.39 -31.51 5.45
C THR A 59 20.08 -30.85 5.90
N CYS A 60 19.66 -29.76 5.26
CA CYS A 60 18.42 -29.07 5.61
C CYS A 60 17.20 -29.88 5.18
N ASP A 61 16.36 -30.30 6.14
CA ASP A 61 15.08 -30.93 5.85
C ASP A 61 14.08 -29.90 5.34
N ILE A 62 13.77 -29.97 4.05
CA ILE A 62 12.81 -29.09 3.38
C ILE A 62 11.40 -29.72 3.28
N LYS A 63 11.16 -30.89 3.91
CA LYS A 63 9.83 -31.55 3.94
C LYS A 63 8.86 -30.74 4.80
N GLY A 64 8.30 -29.69 4.21
CA GLY A 64 7.45 -28.72 4.90
C GLY A 64 7.77 -27.28 4.53
N PHE A 65 8.87 -27.05 3.82
CA PHE A 65 9.14 -25.75 3.23
C PHE A 65 8.12 -25.45 2.13
N SER A 66 7.34 -24.40 2.33
CA SER A 66 6.48 -23.82 1.31
C SER A 66 7.10 -22.52 0.84
N HIS A 67 7.41 -22.44 -0.46
CA HIS A 67 7.81 -21.18 -1.09
C HIS A 67 6.71 -20.11 -1.05
N GLN A 68 5.54 -20.39 -0.45
CA GLN A 68 4.44 -19.44 -0.27
C GLN A 68 4.30 -18.98 1.18
N ASP A 69 4.91 -19.68 2.14
CA ASP A 69 4.83 -19.33 3.55
C ASP A 69 6.01 -18.42 3.90
N PHE A 70 5.86 -17.13 3.57
CA PHE A 70 6.81 -16.10 3.96
C PHE A 70 6.33 -15.40 5.24
N PRO A 71 7.23 -15.15 6.21
CA PRO A 71 6.90 -14.30 7.34
C PRO A 71 6.66 -12.87 6.84
N GLU A 72 5.58 -12.26 7.34
CA GLU A 72 5.31 -10.84 7.14
C GLU A 72 6.30 -10.02 7.98
N THR A 73 7.05 -9.12 7.36
CA THR A 73 8.01 -8.23 8.04
C THR A 73 7.59 -6.76 7.90
N ASP A 74 8.16 -5.87 8.71
CA ASP A 74 7.88 -4.44 8.59
C ASP A 74 8.36 -3.88 7.24
N GLU A 75 9.43 -4.44 6.67
CA GLU A 75 9.93 -4.09 5.33
C GLU A 75 8.98 -4.54 4.22
N SER A 76 8.37 -5.72 4.32
CA SER A 76 7.36 -6.15 3.35
C SER A 76 6.14 -5.23 3.41
N ARG A 77 5.73 -4.80 4.62
CA ARG A 77 4.67 -3.81 4.80
C ARG A 77 5.05 -2.45 4.19
N ASN A 78 6.25 -1.95 4.47
CA ASN A 78 6.73 -0.67 3.94
C ASN A 78 6.85 -0.70 2.41
N GLN A 79 7.36 -1.80 1.84
CA GLN A 79 7.41 -1.99 0.40
C GLN A 79 6.01 -1.94 -0.23
N ARG A 80 5.01 -2.57 0.40
CA ARG A 80 3.62 -2.48 -0.05
C ARG A 80 3.14 -1.04 -0.08
N LEU A 81 3.37 -0.28 1.01
CA LEU A 81 2.98 1.13 1.11
C LEU A 81 3.58 1.97 -0.02
N HIS A 82 4.86 1.76 -0.34
CA HIS A 82 5.52 2.47 -1.44
C HIS A 82 5.08 2.00 -2.84
N SER A 83 4.60 0.76 -2.96
CA SER A 83 4.18 0.14 -4.22
C SER A 83 2.70 0.33 -4.55
N LEU A 84 1.95 1.02 -3.69
CA LEU A 84 0.53 1.27 -3.92
C LEU A 84 0.27 2.03 -5.22
N ASP A 85 -0.85 1.72 -5.85
CA ASP A 85 -1.38 2.47 -6.98
C ASP A 85 -1.78 3.90 -6.56
N TRP A 86 -2.01 4.76 -7.56
CA TRP A 86 -2.33 6.17 -7.34
C TRP A 86 -3.58 6.42 -6.49
N ILE A 87 -4.64 5.62 -6.68
CA ILE A 87 -5.91 5.75 -5.93
C ILE A 87 -5.70 5.51 -4.42
N PRO A 88 -5.18 4.35 -3.96
CA PRO A 88 -4.96 4.13 -2.54
C PRO A 88 -3.96 5.12 -1.92
N LYS A 89 -2.90 5.51 -2.64
CA LYS A 89 -1.95 6.54 -2.17
C LYS A 89 -2.65 7.87 -1.87
N PHE A 90 -3.40 8.37 -2.84
CA PHE A 90 -4.20 9.57 -2.69
C PHE A 90 -5.16 9.46 -1.50
N LEU A 91 -5.92 8.36 -1.41
CA LEU A 91 -6.93 8.19 -0.37
C LEU A 91 -6.33 8.19 1.04
N MET A 92 -5.21 7.48 1.27
CA MET A 92 -4.57 7.49 2.58
C MET A 92 -4.13 8.91 2.97
N GLU A 93 -3.53 9.64 2.04
CA GLU A 93 -3.01 10.97 2.34
C GLU A 93 -4.11 12.01 2.61
N VAL A 94 -5.24 11.95 1.91
CA VAL A 94 -6.38 12.83 2.19
C VAL A 94 -7.13 12.43 3.46
N CYS A 95 -7.15 11.15 3.81
CA CYS A 95 -7.71 10.69 5.08
C CYS A 95 -6.85 11.19 6.26
N ASP A 96 -5.53 11.04 6.17
CA ASP A 96 -4.59 11.52 7.20
C ASP A 96 -4.69 13.05 7.39
N ARG A 97 -4.92 13.80 6.31
CA ARG A 97 -5.17 15.26 6.37
C ARG A 97 -6.58 15.64 6.80
N GLY A 98 -7.55 14.72 6.74
CA GLY A 98 -8.96 14.97 7.01
C GLY A 98 -9.65 15.99 6.08
N SER A 99 -9.12 16.23 4.88
CA SER A 99 -9.64 17.25 3.95
C SER A 99 -9.30 16.99 2.49
N LEU A 100 -10.08 17.57 1.56
CA LEU A 100 -9.85 17.49 0.11
C LEU A 100 -9.45 18.85 -0.46
N PHE A 101 -8.35 18.87 -1.22
CA PHE A 101 -7.91 20.04 -1.99
C PHE A 101 -8.52 20.02 -3.40
N MET A 102 -8.92 21.20 -3.87
CA MET A 102 -9.50 21.45 -5.19
C MET A 102 -8.79 22.64 -5.83
N ASP A 103 -8.65 22.63 -7.15
CA ASP A 103 -8.00 23.68 -7.98
C ASP A 103 -8.49 25.11 -7.63
N ASP A 104 -9.74 25.26 -7.17
CA ASP A 104 -10.38 26.56 -6.91
C ASP A 104 -10.45 26.97 -5.42
N SER A 105 -9.85 26.23 -4.49
CA SER A 105 -9.96 26.53 -3.05
C SER A 105 -8.60 26.66 -2.38
N ILE A 106 -8.21 27.90 -2.03
CA ILE A 106 -7.10 28.20 -1.11
C ILE A 106 -7.36 27.56 0.28
N GLU A 107 -8.63 27.29 0.59
CA GLU A 107 -9.07 26.67 1.84
C GLU A 107 -9.37 25.18 1.64
N ALA A 108 -8.85 24.34 2.53
CA ALA A 108 -9.13 22.92 2.56
C ALA A 108 -10.63 22.67 2.75
N ASN A 109 -11.26 21.89 1.87
CA ASN A 109 -12.67 21.56 2.05
C ASN A 109 -12.82 20.55 3.20
N PRO A 110 -13.67 20.84 4.22
CA PRO A 110 -13.89 19.92 5.33
C PRO A 110 -14.47 18.59 4.83
N TRP A 111 -14.07 17.50 5.49
CA TRP A 111 -14.44 16.13 5.11
C TRP A 111 -15.97 15.94 4.95
N PRO A 112 -16.48 15.69 3.73
CA PRO A 112 -17.90 15.50 3.52
C PRO A 112 -18.36 14.06 3.77
N GLU A 113 -19.51 13.89 4.45
CA GLU A 113 -20.14 12.58 4.70
C GLU A 113 -20.55 11.86 3.39
N ASN A 114 -20.85 12.61 2.33
CA ASN A 114 -21.20 12.09 1.00
C ASN A 114 -20.54 12.94 -0.09
N ILE A 115 -19.83 12.29 -1.01
CA ILE A 115 -19.06 12.98 -2.06
C ILE A 115 -19.42 12.45 -3.43
N HIS A 116 -19.69 13.36 -4.37
CA HIS A 116 -19.88 12.99 -5.77
C HIS A 116 -18.55 12.59 -6.42
N MET A 117 -18.56 11.57 -7.30
CA MET A 117 -17.33 11.05 -7.89
C MET A 117 -16.52 12.14 -8.64
N SER A 118 -17.17 13.15 -9.22
CA SER A 118 -16.47 14.26 -9.88
C SER A 118 -15.60 15.09 -8.94
N VAL A 119 -16.02 15.23 -7.69
CA VAL A 119 -15.32 15.96 -6.64
C VAL A 119 -14.06 15.17 -6.25
N ILE A 120 -14.20 13.85 -6.06
CA ILE A 120 -13.05 12.95 -5.81
C ILE A 120 -12.08 12.95 -6.99
N LYS A 121 -12.60 12.90 -8.21
CA LYS A 121 -11.79 12.93 -9.42
C LYS A 121 -10.99 14.22 -9.54
N GLN A 122 -11.63 15.37 -9.30
CA GLN A 122 -10.97 16.67 -9.35
C GLN A 122 -9.86 16.76 -8.30
N ALA A 123 -10.13 16.34 -7.06
CA ALA A 123 -9.11 16.32 -6.01
C ALA A 123 -7.95 15.37 -6.34
N LEU A 124 -8.23 14.21 -6.93
CA LEU A 124 -7.20 13.27 -7.37
C LEU A 124 -6.37 13.81 -8.54
N ASP A 125 -6.99 14.54 -9.48
CA ASP A 125 -6.27 15.17 -10.58
C ASP A 125 -5.37 16.31 -10.09
N GLU A 126 -5.83 17.07 -9.08
CA GLU A 126 -5.04 18.10 -8.42
C GLU A 126 -3.83 17.49 -7.73
N TRP A 127 -4.07 16.51 -6.86
CA TRP A 127 -3.01 15.74 -6.19
C TRP A 127 -2.04 15.09 -7.18
N GLY A 128 -2.58 14.61 -8.31
CA GLY A 128 -1.82 13.99 -9.39
C GLY A 128 -0.88 14.95 -10.13
N LYS A 129 -1.11 16.27 -10.11
CA LYS A 129 -0.17 17.24 -10.72
C LYS A 129 1.23 17.14 -10.11
N ASP A 130 1.31 16.86 -8.81
CA ASP A 130 2.57 16.76 -8.07
C ASP A 130 3.10 15.32 -7.96
N ASN A 131 2.22 14.31 -8.14
CA ASN A 131 2.53 12.92 -7.85
C ASN A 131 2.65 12.02 -9.08
N TYR A 132 1.91 12.30 -10.16
CA TYR A 132 1.98 11.48 -11.37
C TYR A 132 3.35 11.60 -12.03
N ARG A 133 3.94 10.46 -12.42
CA ARG A 133 5.22 10.44 -13.15
C ARG A 133 5.05 10.77 -14.62
N SER A 134 3.87 10.51 -15.18
CA SER A 134 3.56 10.71 -16.59
C SER A 134 2.08 11.02 -16.82
N GLY A 135 1.74 11.58 -17.98
CA GLY A 135 0.34 11.80 -18.37
C GLY A 135 -0.50 10.51 -18.52
N TYR A 136 0.15 9.35 -18.65
CA TYR A 136 -0.51 8.04 -18.71
C TYR A 136 -0.94 7.52 -17.34
N ASP A 137 -0.41 8.10 -16.25
CA ASP A 137 -0.78 7.75 -14.87
C ASP A 137 -2.13 8.33 -14.45
N LYS A 138 -2.74 9.17 -15.30
CA LYS A 138 -4.04 9.78 -15.04
C LYS A 138 -5.10 8.71 -14.82
N VAL A 139 -5.60 8.68 -13.59
CA VAL A 139 -6.67 7.78 -13.19
C VAL A 139 -7.96 8.16 -13.92
N THR A 140 -8.69 7.16 -14.40
CA THR A 140 -10.00 7.35 -15.06
C THR A 140 -11.16 7.25 -14.06
N TYR A 141 -12.33 7.75 -14.44
CA TYR A 141 -13.56 7.57 -13.64
C TYR A 141 -13.90 6.09 -13.42
N ASP A 142 -13.66 5.24 -14.42
CA ASP A 142 -13.94 3.82 -14.33
C ASP A 142 -13.02 3.12 -13.33
N SER A 143 -11.72 3.44 -13.34
CA SER A 143 -10.76 2.89 -12.36
C SER A 143 -11.14 3.29 -10.93
N LEU A 144 -11.53 4.56 -10.71
CA LEU A 144 -12.05 5.03 -9.43
C LEU A 144 -13.31 4.27 -9.02
N LYS A 145 -14.26 4.11 -9.93
CA LYS A 145 -15.51 3.40 -9.65
C LYS A 145 -15.24 1.94 -9.28
N ILE A 146 -14.42 1.23 -10.06
CA ILE A 146 -14.02 -0.15 -9.80
C ILE A 146 -13.36 -0.27 -8.42
N TYR A 147 -12.51 0.68 -8.05
CA TYR A 147 -11.87 0.68 -6.74
C TYR A 147 -12.89 0.89 -5.60
N PHE A 148 -13.77 1.87 -5.74
CA PHE A 148 -14.73 2.23 -4.70
C PHE A 148 -15.82 1.18 -4.50
N GLU A 149 -16.42 0.67 -5.58
CA GLU A 149 -17.44 -0.38 -5.53
C GLU A 149 -16.80 -1.76 -5.25
N GLY A 150 -15.74 -2.09 -5.98
CA GLY A 150 -15.20 -3.45 -6.01
C GLY A 150 -14.20 -3.77 -4.91
N LYS A 151 -13.32 -2.83 -4.52
CA LYS A 151 -12.33 -3.04 -3.46
C LYS A 151 -12.81 -2.54 -2.10
N LEU A 152 -13.38 -1.34 -2.03
CA LEU A 152 -13.78 -0.72 -0.76
C LEU A 152 -15.23 -1.05 -0.33
N GLY A 153 -16.05 -1.63 -1.21
CA GLY A 153 -17.45 -1.96 -0.93
C GLY A 153 -18.31 -0.74 -0.59
N LEU A 154 -17.95 0.44 -1.10
CA LEU A 154 -18.68 1.67 -0.81
C LEU A 154 -20.02 1.68 -1.54
N VAL A 155 -21.03 2.26 -0.90
CA VAL A 155 -22.37 2.35 -1.48
C VAL A 155 -22.56 3.72 -2.12
N ASN A 156 -22.91 3.73 -3.40
CA ASN A 156 -23.37 4.92 -4.09
C ASN A 156 -24.81 5.23 -3.61
N LYS A 157 -24.93 6.18 -2.68
CA LYS A 157 -26.23 6.60 -2.15
C LYS A 157 -26.75 7.78 -2.98
N SER A 158 -27.98 7.65 -3.47
CA SER A 158 -28.76 8.80 -3.93
C SER A 158 -29.67 9.24 -2.78
N ARG A 159 -29.24 10.19 -1.94
CA ARG A 159 -30.16 10.79 -0.95
C ARG A 159 -31.19 11.64 -1.72
N LYS A 160 -32.48 11.31 -1.59
CA LYS A 160 -33.57 12.26 -1.87
C LYS A 160 -33.64 13.21 -0.67
N LEU A 161 -33.06 14.41 -0.78
CA LEU A 161 -33.39 15.46 0.18
C LEU A 161 -34.81 15.96 -0.11
N THR A 162 -35.74 15.71 0.81
CA THR A 162 -37.02 16.43 0.88
C THR A 162 -36.85 17.61 1.82
N THR A 163 -36.67 18.81 1.28
CA THR A 163 -36.89 20.05 2.03
C THR A 163 -38.35 20.45 1.92
N SER A 164 -38.97 20.77 3.06
CA SER A 164 -40.33 21.31 3.11
C SER A 164 -40.37 22.70 2.48
N ARG A 165 -41.43 22.95 1.71
CA ARG A 165 -41.59 24.06 0.76
C ARG A 165 -42.51 25.12 1.37
N ASN A 166 -42.02 26.35 1.53
CA ASN A 166 -42.86 27.52 1.32
C ASN A 166 -42.71 27.94 -0.15
N GLY A 167 -43.86 28.11 -0.83
CA GLY A 167 -44.04 28.13 -2.29
C GLY A 167 -42.90 28.81 -3.06
N SER A 168 -42.15 28.09 -3.88
CA SER A 168 -42.50 27.78 -5.26
C SER A 168 -41.31 27.03 -5.87
N LYS A 169 -41.60 25.94 -6.60
CA LYS A 169 -40.63 24.99 -7.21
C LYS A 169 -39.67 24.32 -6.21
N THR A 170 -40.04 23.10 -5.80
CA THR A 170 -39.14 22.14 -5.17
C THR A 170 -38.08 21.72 -6.20
N VAL A 171 -36.85 22.25 -6.10
CA VAL A 171 -35.70 21.66 -6.79
C VAL A 171 -35.23 20.50 -5.92
N VAL A 172 -35.53 19.28 -6.33
CA VAL A 172 -34.97 18.08 -5.70
C VAL A 172 -33.47 18.06 -6.02
N LYS A 173 -32.62 18.58 -5.13
CA LYS A 173 -31.17 18.32 -5.19
C LYS A 173 -30.96 16.89 -4.71
N GLN A 174 -30.94 15.95 -5.65
CA GLN A 174 -30.36 14.63 -5.40
C GLN A 174 -28.85 14.83 -5.25
N SER A 175 -28.31 14.80 -4.04
CA SER A 175 -26.87 14.60 -3.87
C SER A 175 -26.60 13.12 -4.15
N ARG A 176 -26.35 12.79 -5.43
CA ARG A 176 -25.78 11.48 -5.79
C ARG A 176 -24.33 11.48 -5.33
N GLY A 177 -23.89 10.41 -4.70
CA GLY A 177 -22.50 10.34 -4.24
C GLY A 177 -22.17 9.08 -3.47
N TRP A 178 -20.88 8.88 -3.28
CA TRP A 178 -20.35 7.82 -2.46
C TRP A 178 -20.37 8.26 -1.00
N HIS A 179 -20.90 7.38 -0.16
CA HIS A 179 -20.84 7.57 1.27
C HIS A 179 -19.48 7.08 1.76
N LEU A 180 -18.58 8.03 2.08
CA LEU A 180 -17.21 7.71 2.46
C LEU A 180 -17.05 7.33 3.93
N GLY A 181 -17.98 7.78 4.79
CA GLY A 181 -17.83 7.66 6.24
C GLY A 181 -16.93 8.74 6.81
N SER A 182 -16.35 8.52 7.99
CA SER A 182 -15.30 9.39 8.54
C SER A 182 -13.95 9.16 7.82
N PRO A 183 -12.97 10.09 7.94
CA PRO A 183 -11.62 9.86 7.41
C PRO A 183 -10.99 8.57 7.93
N ASP A 184 -11.13 8.30 9.23
CA ASP A 184 -10.56 7.11 9.89
C ASP A 184 -11.20 5.82 9.37
N GLU A 185 -12.52 5.80 9.19
CA GLU A 185 -13.25 4.66 8.63
C GLU A 185 -12.80 4.35 7.20
N LEU A 186 -12.63 5.40 6.38
CA LEU A 186 -12.16 5.22 5.01
C LEU A 186 -10.70 4.76 4.98
N LEU A 187 -9.84 5.33 5.83
CA LEU A 187 -8.44 4.95 5.96
C LEU A 187 -8.32 3.46 6.31
N GLN A 188 -9.07 3.00 7.31
CA GLN A 188 -9.07 1.61 7.72
C GLN A 188 -9.52 0.69 6.57
N LYS A 189 -10.58 1.07 5.83
CA LYS A 189 -11.01 0.30 4.65
C LYS A 189 -9.94 0.22 3.57
N VAL A 190 -9.24 1.32 3.30
CA VAL A 190 -8.14 1.35 2.32
C VAL A 190 -6.99 0.45 2.77
N ARG A 191 -6.59 0.53 4.05
CA ARG A 191 -5.51 -0.29 4.61
C ARG A 191 -5.82 -1.78 4.56
N ILE A 192 -7.06 -2.17 4.88
CA ILE A 192 -7.52 -3.57 4.76
C ILE A 192 -7.56 -4.00 3.29
N ALA A 193 -8.13 -3.18 2.39
CA ALA A 193 -8.26 -3.52 0.97
C ALA A 193 -6.90 -3.69 0.27
N GLU A 194 -5.88 -2.96 0.73
CA GLU A 194 -4.51 -3.06 0.22
C GLU A 194 -3.62 -4.03 1.02
N ASN A 195 -4.18 -4.76 2.00
CA ASN A 195 -3.46 -5.70 2.88
C ASN A 195 -2.27 -5.03 3.60
N ILE A 196 -2.40 -3.76 3.96
CA ILE A 196 -1.40 -3.04 4.78
C ILE A 196 -1.53 -3.52 6.21
N ASP A 197 -2.77 -3.49 6.70
CA ASP A 197 -3.18 -4.06 7.97
C ASP A 197 -3.89 -5.38 7.68
N THR A 198 -3.48 -6.45 8.37
CA THR A 198 -4.32 -7.64 8.47
C THR A 198 -5.50 -7.31 9.36
N PRO A 199 -6.73 -7.73 9.03
CA PRO A 199 -7.79 -7.75 10.03
C PRO A 199 -7.25 -8.52 11.24
N GLU A 200 -7.36 -7.95 12.43
CA GLU A 200 -7.16 -8.73 13.65
C GLU A 200 -8.13 -9.91 13.54
N ASP A 201 -7.60 -11.13 13.57
CA ASP A 201 -8.41 -12.33 13.67
C ASP A 201 -9.20 -12.21 14.99
N ASP A 202 -10.50 -11.89 14.91
CA ASP A 202 -11.47 -12.10 15.99
C ASP A 202 -11.60 -13.59 16.33
#